data_AF-A0AA47N4E1-F1
#
_entry.id   AF-A0AA47N4E1-F1
#
_cell.length_a   1.000
_cell.length_b   1.000
_cell.length_c   1.000
_cell.angle_alpha   90.00
_cell.angle_beta   90.00
_cell.angle_gamma   90.00
#
_symmetry.space_group_name_H-M   'P 1'
#
loop_
_entity.id
_entity.type
_entity.pdbx_description
1 polymer ?
#
loop_
_entity_poly.entity_id
_entity_poly.type
_entity_poly.pdbx_seq_one_letter_code
_entity_poly.pdbx_strand_id
1 'polypeptide(L)'
;MACRYAGVVGAIDGTHIKIVAPSKDEDVFVNRKKVHSINTQIVFDATFNILDVVANWPGSTHDLRILMESGLTPDFHRGRSGYPCKTWLLTPYLNPQPGAQLKYNIAHKNTQNVVERGIGQMKRRFHVLHGKICLSPERASTVITVPFSTTGMGCYLKC
;
A
#
# COMPACT_ATOMS: atom_id res chain seq x y z
N MET A 1 -13.06 -7.80 -12.98
CA MET A 1 -13.70 -7.50 -11.69
C MET A 1 -13.46 -6.02 -11.45
N ALA A 2 -14.43 -5.16 -11.75
CA ALA A 2 -14.24 -3.71 -11.78
C ALA A 2 -14.42 -3.09 -10.38
N CYS A 3 -13.64 -2.05 -10.08
CA CYS A 3 -13.89 -1.16 -8.96
C CYS A 3 -15.30 -0.56 -9.11
N ARG A 4 -16.16 -0.72 -8.10
CA ARG A 4 -17.59 -0.32 -8.17
C ARG A 4 -17.83 1.15 -7.80
N TYR A 5 -16.77 1.94 -7.67
CA TYR A 5 -16.83 3.37 -7.39
C TYR A 5 -16.39 4.17 -8.61
N ALA A 6 -17.30 4.98 -9.15
CA ALA A 6 -16.96 5.94 -10.19
C ALA A 6 -15.92 6.93 -9.65
N GLY A 7 -14.85 7.16 -10.43
CA GLY A 7 -13.77 8.09 -10.07
C GLY A 7 -12.65 7.52 -9.19
N VAL A 8 -12.69 6.24 -8.81
CA VAL A 8 -11.56 5.61 -8.10
C VAL A 8 -10.51 5.13 -9.11
N VAL A 9 -9.31 5.69 -9.01
CA VAL A 9 -8.17 5.37 -9.88
C VAL A 9 -7.41 4.11 -9.44
N GLY A 10 -7.41 3.80 -8.15
CA GLY A 10 -6.71 2.64 -7.62
C GLY A 10 -7.03 2.32 -6.16
N ALA A 11 -6.60 1.15 -5.73
CA ALA A 11 -6.69 0.66 -4.36
C ALA A 11 -5.29 0.52 -3.76
N ILE A 12 -5.13 0.95 -2.51
CA ILE A 12 -3.86 0.99 -1.80
C ILE A 12 -3.89 0.06 -0.58
N ASP A 13 -2.78 -0.62 -0.32
CA ASP A 13 -2.58 -1.41 0.90
C ASP A 13 -1.08 -1.55 1.22
N GLY A 14 -0.80 -1.87 2.48
CA GLY A 14 0.53 -2.18 2.98
C GLY A 14 0.84 -3.67 2.95
N THR A 15 2.10 -4.03 2.74
CA THR A 15 2.57 -5.40 2.89
C THR A 15 3.97 -5.46 3.45
N HIS A 16 4.20 -6.43 4.33
CA HIS A 16 5.54 -6.69 4.88
C HIS A 16 6.30 -7.68 3.99
N ILE A 17 7.50 -7.28 3.55
CA ILE A 17 8.48 -8.14 2.88
C ILE A 17 9.56 -8.51 3.89
N LYS A 18 9.79 -9.81 4.10
CA LYS A 18 10.70 -10.29 5.14
C LYS A 18 12.15 -10.03 4.74
N ILE A 19 12.93 -9.54 5.68
CA ILE A 19 14.38 -9.38 5.53
C ILE A 19 15.12 -10.17 6.61
N VAL A 20 16.42 -10.37 6.41
CA VAL A 20 17.34 -10.73 7.50
C VAL A 20 17.42 -9.57 8.51
N ALA A 21 17.71 -9.89 9.77
CA ALA A 21 17.93 -8.87 10.79
C ALA A 21 19.05 -7.92 10.33
N PRO A 22 18.80 -6.61 10.24
CA PRO A 22 19.84 -5.66 9.92
C PRO A 22 20.81 -5.52 11.09
N SER A 23 22.06 -5.14 10.80
CA SER A 23 23.10 -4.95 11.83
C SER A 23 23.02 -3.60 12.55
N LYS A 24 22.22 -2.65 12.03
CA LYS A 24 22.01 -1.31 12.58
C LYS A 24 20.51 -1.08 12.76
N ASP A 25 20.13 -0.45 13.86
CA ASP A 25 18.75 -0.09 14.20
C ASP A 25 17.76 -1.23 13.95
N GLU A 26 18.16 -2.46 14.32
CA GLU A 26 17.45 -3.70 14.01
C GLU A 26 15.98 -3.65 14.41
N ASP A 27 15.74 -3.15 15.63
CA ASP A 27 14.46 -3.07 16.29
C ASP A 27 13.42 -2.28 15.48
N VAL A 28 13.86 -1.27 14.72
CA VAL A 28 12.94 -0.47 13.88
C VAL A 28 12.40 -1.27 12.70
N PHE A 29 13.05 -2.37 12.31
CA PHE A 29 12.59 -3.26 11.24
C PHE A 29 11.63 -4.34 11.74
N VAL A 30 11.42 -4.45 13.06
CA VAL A 30 10.52 -5.45 13.65
C VAL A 30 9.07 -5.00 13.54
N ASN A 31 8.26 -5.78 12.83
CA ASN A 31 6.84 -5.54 12.72
C ASN A 31 6.05 -6.04 13.95
N ARG A 32 4.73 -5.80 13.95
CA ARG A 32 3.81 -6.26 15.01
C ARG A 32 3.81 -7.77 15.24
N LYS A 33 4.25 -8.56 14.26
CA LYS A 33 4.38 -10.03 14.33
C LYS A 33 5.77 -10.49 14.77
N LYS A 34 6.62 -9.58 15.28
CA LYS A 34 8.00 -9.85 15.73
C LYS A 34 8.90 -10.42 14.62
N VAL A 35 8.70 -9.95 13.38
CA VAL A 35 9.51 -10.33 12.22
C VAL A 35 10.13 -9.09 11.59
N HIS A 36 11.43 -9.17 11.28
CA HIS A 36 12.14 -8.14 10.51
C HIS A 36 11.57 -8.04 9.09
N SER A 37 11.19 -6.83 8.71
CA SER A 37 10.58 -6.60 7.41
C SER A 37 10.78 -5.18 6.91
N ILE A 38 10.66 -5.02 5.60
CA ILE A 38 10.38 -3.74 4.97
C ILE A 38 8.86 -3.63 4.84
N ASN A 39 8.28 -2.55 5.36
CA ASN A 39 6.88 -2.23 5.10
C ASN A 39 6.79 -1.57 3.72
N THR A 40 5.99 -2.15 2.84
CA THR A 40 5.86 -1.76 1.44
C THR A 40 4.42 -1.39 1.14
N GLN A 41 4.18 -0.14 0.77
CA GLN A 41 2.90 0.34 0.27
C GLN A 41 2.82 0.12 -1.24
N ILE A 42 1.67 -0.35 -1.73
CA ILE A 42 1.46 -0.64 -3.14
C ILE A 42 0.07 -0.16 -3.56
N VAL A 43 -0.01 0.48 -4.72
CA VAL A 43 -1.27 0.91 -5.34
C VAL A 43 -1.51 0.09 -6.61
N PHE A 44 -2.72 -0.45 -6.77
CA PHE A 44 -3.16 -1.14 -7.98
C PHE A 44 -4.37 -0.48 -8.61
N ASP A 45 -4.45 -0.50 -9.93
CA ASP A 45 -5.70 -0.21 -10.64
C ASP A 45 -6.65 -1.43 -10.63
N ALA A 46 -7.85 -1.26 -11.19
CA ALA A 46 -8.87 -2.31 -11.26
C ALA A 46 -8.47 -3.52 -12.14
N THR A 47 -7.42 -3.39 -12.95
CA THR A 47 -6.88 -4.43 -13.84
C THR A 47 -5.61 -5.09 -13.30
N PHE A 48 -5.25 -4.80 -12.03
CA PHE A 48 -4.04 -5.27 -11.36
C PHE A 48 -2.72 -4.71 -11.94
N ASN A 49 -2.76 -3.59 -12.65
CA ASN A 49 -1.53 -2.84 -12.93
C ASN A 49 -1.12 -2.07 -11.69
N ILE A 50 0.18 -1.96 -11.49
CA ILE A 50 0.77 -1.25 -10.34
C ILE A 50 0.87 0.22 -10.73
N LEU A 51 0.28 1.09 -9.91
CA LEU A 51 0.30 2.54 -10.13
C LEU A 51 1.41 3.22 -9.32
N ASP A 52 1.72 2.71 -8.14
CA ASP A 52 2.73 3.25 -7.25
C ASP A 52 3.24 2.18 -6.27
N VAL A 53 4.51 2.28 -5.87
CA VAL A 53 5.14 1.48 -4.83
C VAL A 53 6.09 2.31 -4.00
N VAL A 54 5.95 2.19 -2.67
CA VAL A 54 6.89 2.74 -1.69
C VAL A 54 7.39 1.62 -0.79
N ALA A 55 8.68 1.28 -0.90
CA ALA A 55 9.30 0.12 -0.24
C ALA A 55 10.56 0.46 0.57
N ASN A 56 10.67 1.68 1.10
CA ASN A 56 11.83 2.17 1.84
C ASN A 56 11.55 2.37 3.34
N TRP A 57 10.50 1.73 3.88
CA TRP A 57 10.08 1.91 5.26
C TRP A 57 10.40 0.72 6.15
N PRO A 58 10.94 0.95 7.37
CA PRO A 58 11.14 -0.11 8.35
C PRO A 58 9.83 -0.79 8.75
N GLY A 59 9.91 -2.08 9.12
CA GLY A 59 8.76 -2.90 9.46
C GLY A 59 7.93 -2.44 10.67
N SER A 60 8.46 -1.58 11.54
CA SER A 60 7.69 -0.95 12.62
C SER A 60 6.83 0.22 12.16
N THR A 61 7.05 0.73 10.94
CA THR A 61 6.38 1.92 10.41
C THR A 61 4.89 1.66 10.17
N HIS A 62 4.05 2.58 10.64
CA HIS A 62 2.60 2.54 10.41
C HIS A 62 2.26 2.88 8.95
N ASP A 63 1.33 2.15 8.33
CA ASP A 63 0.92 2.37 6.92
C ASP A 63 0.45 3.81 6.65
N LEU A 64 -0.21 4.43 7.63
CA LEU A 64 -0.62 5.84 7.56
C LEU A 64 0.56 6.81 7.36
N ARG A 65 1.70 6.54 8.01
CA ARG A 65 2.90 7.36 7.87
C ARG A 65 3.47 7.23 6.47
N ILE A 66 3.55 6.00 5.96
CA ILE A 66 3.98 5.73 4.58
C ILE A 66 3.09 6.48 3.59
N LEU A 67 1.76 6.43 3.78
CA LEU A 67 0.81 7.16 2.93
C LEU A 67 1.01 8.68 2.98
N MET A 68 1.35 9.25 4.13
CA MET A 68 1.59 10.69 4.27
C MET A 68 2.90 11.12 3.60
N GLU A 69 3.89 10.23 3.54
CA GLU A 69 5.22 10.52 3.00
C GLU A 69 5.44 9.95 1.58
N SER A 70 4.48 9.22 1.01
CA SER A 70 4.58 8.61 -0.34
C SER A 70 4.39 9.58 -1.49
N GLY A 71 4.05 10.85 -1.22
CA GLY A 71 3.73 11.83 -2.26
C GLY A 71 2.38 11.60 -2.95
N LEU A 72 1.64 10.54 -2.57
CA LEU A 72 0.27 10.28 -3.04
C LEU A 72 -0.75 11.26 -2.43
N THR A 73 -0.38 11.98 -1.38
CA THR A 73 -1.24 13.02 -0.79
C THR A 73 -1.18 14.28 -1.66
N PRO A 74 -2.30 14.74 -2.28
CA PRO A 74 -2.34 16.08 -2.84
C PRO A 74 -2.15 17.09 -1.69
N ASP A 75 -1.13 17.95 -1.81
CA ASP A 75 -0.81 19.11 -0.95
C ASP A 75 -1.48 19.11 0.44
N PHE A 76 -1.08 18.17 1.30
CA PHE A 76 -1.57 18.07 2.68
C PHE A 76 -1.15 19.28 3.55
N HIS A 77 -0.27 20.16 3.04
CA HIS A 77 0.30 21.29 3.77
C HIS A 77 -0.38 22.66 3.50
N ARG A 78 -1.44 22.75 2.68
CA ARG A 78 -2.21 24.00 2.53
C ARG A 78 -3.64 23.86 3.05
N GLY A 79 -3.75 23.81 4.38
CA GLY A 79 -4.83 24.38 5.19
C GLY A 79 -6.28 24.08 4.85
N ARG A 80 -6.97 23.36 5.75
CA ARG A 80 -7.99 23.96 6.63
C ARG A 80 -8.62 22.89 7.53
N SER A 81 -8.60 23.18 8.83
CA SER A 81 -9.45 22.60 9.87
C SER A 81 -10.91 22.47 9.38
N GLY A 82 -11.51 21.28 9.53
CA GLY A 82 -12.97 21.19 9.63
C GLY A 82 -13.77 20.20 8.77
N TYR A 83 -13.18 19.26 8.01
CA TYR A 83 -13.99 18.30 7.21
C TYR A 83 -13.65 16.81 7.42
N PRO A 84 -14.67 15.93 7.52
CA PRO A 84 -14.53 14.49 7.64
C PRO A 84 -14.34 13.84 6.26
N CYS A 85 -13.47 12.82 6.20
CA CYS A 85 -13.04 12.10 4.99
C CYS A 85 -12.22 12.94 4.01
N LYS A 86 -10.96 12.55 3.79
CA LYS A 86 -10.10 13.15 2.77
C LYS A 86 -10.75 12.91 1.40
N THR A 87 -10.93 13.95 0.59
CA THR A 87 -11.60 13.86 -0.74
C THR A 87 -10.94 12.88 -1.71
N TRP A 88 -9.69 12.52 -1.45
CA TRP A 88 -8.87 11.63 -2.28
C TRP A 88 -8.68 10.22 -1.68
N LEU A 89 -9.20 9.94 -0.48
CA LEU A 89 -9.06 8.64 0.19
C LEU A 89 -10.38 8.15 0.76
N LEU A 90 -10.92 7.08 0.18
CA LEU A 90 -12.11 6.41 0.68
C LEU A 90 -11.75 5.46 1.83
N THR A 91 -12.33 5.69 3.01
CA THR A 91 -12.21 4.80 4.18
C THR A 91 -13.55 4.15 4.50
N PRO A 92 -13.58 2.91 4.99
CA PRO A 92 -14.83 2.26 5.40
C PRO A 92 -15.40 2.94 6.65
N TYR A 93 -16.72 2.88 6.83
CA TYR A 93 -17.35 3.22 8.11
C TYR A 93 -16.94 2.20 9.17
N LEU A 94 -16.53 2.63 10.36
CA LEU A 94 -16.15 1.71 11.45
C LEU A 94 -17.36 0.91 11.97
N ASN A 95 -18.50 1.58 12.15
CA ASN A 95 -19.75 0.98 12.62
C ASN A 95 -20.87 1.30 11.61
N PRO A 96 -20.95 0.56 10.47
CA PRO A 96 -21.90 0.86 9.42
C PRO A 96 -23.33 0.55 9.86
N GLN A 97 -24.22 1.53 9.72
CA GLN A 97 -25.65 1.32 9.89
C GLN A 97 -26.24 0.54 8.70
N PRO A 98 -27.32 -0.24 8.91
CA PRO A 98 -28.04 -0.89 7.83
C PRO A 98 -28.47 0.11 6.73
N GLY A 99 -28.47 -0.35 5.48
CA GLY A 99 -28.80 0.50 4.33
C GLY A 99 -27.56 0.99 3.58
N ALA A 100 -27.44 2.30 3.38
CA ALA A 100 -26.44 2.89 2.50
C ALA A 100 -24.99 2.69 3.00
N GLN A 101 -24.73 2.84 4.30
CA GLN A 101 -23.39 2.67 4.87
C GLN A 101 -22.89 1.23 4.75
N LEU A 102 -23.76 0.25 5.01
CA LEU A 102 -23.43 -1.16 4.80
C LEU A 102 -23.14 -1.48 3.33
N LYS A 103 -23.98 -0.99 2.40
CA LYS A 103 -23.75 -1.13 0.96
C LYS A 103 -22.42 -0.51 0.52
N TYR A 104 -22.07 0.66 1.06
CA TYR A 104 -20.78 1.30 0.85
C TYR A 104 -19.63 0.43 1.38
N ASN A 105 -19.67 -0.04 2.62
CA ASN A 105 -18.61 -0.90 3.16
C ASN A 105 -18.44 -2.20 2.36
N ILE A 106 -19.53 -2.80 1.87
CA ILE A 106 -19.47 -3.98 0.99
C ILE A 106 -18.75 -3.65 -0.32
N ALA A 107 -19.12 -2.54 -0.99
CA ALA A 107 -18.46 -2.12 -2.21
C ALA A 107 -17.00 -1.69 -1.96
N HIS A 108 -16.69 -1.10 -0.80
CA HIS A 108 -15.35 -0.72 -0.37
C HIS A 108 -14.49 -1.97 -0.18
N LYS A 109 -14.98 -2.98 0.53
CA LYS A 109 -14.28 -4.24 0.72
C LYS A 109 -14.01 -4.96 -0.60
N ASN A 110 -14.96 -4.96 -1.53
CA ASN A 110 -14.74 -5.51 -2.87
C ASN A 110 -13.63 -4.77 -3.64
N THR A 111 -13.49 -3.46 -3.43
CA THR A 111 -12.41 -2.68 -4.01
C THR A 111 -11.07 -2.98 -3.33
N GLN A 112 -11.04 -3.13 -2.01
CA GLN A 112 -9.85 -3.59 -1.27
C GLN A 112 -9.38 -4.97 -1.70
N ASN A 113 -10.31 -5.87 -2.05
CA ASN A 113 -9.94 -7.20 -2.55
C ASN A 113 -9.06 -7.12 -3.82
N VAL A 114 -9.12 -6.04 -4.61
CA VAL A 114 -8.23 -5.84 -5.77
C VAL A 114 -6.79 -5.74 -5.32
N VAL A 115 -6.48 -4.86 -4.35
CA VAL A 115 -5.10 -4.69 -3.86
C VAL A 115 -4.62 -5.91 -3.09
N GLU A 116 -5.45 -6.51 -2.24
CA GLU A 116 -5.09 -7.75 -1.52
C GLU A 116 -4.72 -8.88 -2.48
N ARG A 117 -5.53 -9.06 -3.56
CA ARG A 117 -5.26 -10.05 -4.60
C ARG A 117 -4.06 -9.68 -5.47
N GLY A 118 -3.87 -8.39 -5.77
CA GLY A 118 -2.72 -7.87 -6.50
C GLY A 118 -1.42 -8.23 -5.78
N ILE A 119 -1.31 -7.87 -4.50
CA ILE A 119 -0.19 -8.24 -3.63
C ILE A 119 0.03 -9.75 -3.61
N GLY A 120 -1.05 -10.53 -3.47
CA GLY A 120 -0.99 -11.99 -3.48
C GLY A 120 -0.47 -12.58 -4.80
N GLN A 121 -0.83 -11.99 -5.95
CA GLN A 121 -0.31 -12.38 -7.25
C GLN A 121 1.17 -12.03 -7.39
N MET A 122 1.57 -10.85 -6.91
CA MET A 122 2.97 -10.41 -6.96
C MET A 122 3.90 -11.30 -6.15
N LYS A 123 3.52 -11.63 -4.91
CA LYS A 123 4.33 -12.53 -4.06
C LYS A 123 4.42 -13.94 -4.64
N ARG A 124 3.44 -14.37 -5.44
CA ARG A 124 3.51 -15.65 -6.18
C ARG A 124 4.42 -15.55 -7.41
N ARG A 125 4.34 -14.46 -8.17
CA ARG A 125 5.14 -14.24 -9.38
C ARG A 125 6.62 -14.00 -9.06
N PHE A 126 6.90 -13.18 -8.06
CA PHE A 126 8.24 -12.83 -7.61
C PHE A 126 8.50 -13.48 -6.26
N HIS A 127 9.01 -14.71 -6.28
CA HIS A 127 9.23 -15.50 -5.06
C HIS A 127 10.14 -14.79 -4.04
N VAL A 128 11.03 -13.91 -4.51
CA VAL A 128 11.87 -13.05 -3.65
C VAL A 128 11.05 -12.17 -2.69
N LEU A 129 9.82 -11.78 -3.05
CA LEU A 129 8.90 -10.99 -2.22
C LEU A 129 8.11 -11.83 -1.21
N HIS A 130 8.07 -13.15 -1.40
CA HIS A 130 7.47 -14.11 -0.48
C HIS A 130 8.50 -14.64 0.53
N GLY A 131 9.73 -14.87 0.06
CA GLY A 131 10.84 -15.37 0.85
C GLY A 131 11.40 -14.35 1.85
N LYS A 132 12.48 -14.74 2.52
CA LYS A 132 13.30 -13.82 3.31
C LYS A 132 14.43 -13.29 2.42
N ILE A 133 14.52 -11.97 2.28
CA ILE A 133 15.61 -11.32 1.55
C ILE A 133 16.84 -11.22 2.46
N CYS A 134 17.93 -11.86 2.05
CA CYS A 134 19.21 -11.86 2.77
C CYS A 134 20.13 -10.73 2.30
N LEU A 135 19.62 -9.50 2.29
CA LEU A 135 20.34 -8.29 1.91
C LEU A 135 20.15 -7.23 2.99
N SER A 136 21.00 -6.19 2.99
CA SER A 136 20.77 -5.01 3.81
C SER A 136 19.43 -4.35 3.45
N PRO A 137 18.79 -3.61 4.37
CA PRO A 137 17.52 -2.95 4.11
C PRO A 137 17.51 -2.12 2.82
N GLU A 138 18.57 -1.36 2.55
CA GLU A 138 18.69 -0.49 1.38
C GLU A 138 18.70 -1.29 0.07
N ARG A 139 19.46 -2.40 0.07
CA ARG A 139 19.51 -3.31 -1.08
C ARG A 139 18.20 -4.09 -1.23
N ALA A 140 17.56 -4.48 -0.13
CA ALA A 140 16.26 -5.13 -0.14
C ALA A 140 15.19 -4.21 -0.73
N SER A 141 15.14 -2.94 -0.34
CA SER A 141 14.25 -1.92 -0.91
C SER A 141 14.44 -1.75 -2.42
N THR A 142 15.68 -1.78 -2.89
CA THR A 142 15.99 -1.74 -4.33
C THR A 142 15.44 -2.98 -5.05
N VAL A 143 15.71 -4.18 -4.52
CA VAL A 143 15.20 -5.44 -5.11
C VAL A 143 13.67 -5.49 -5.10
N ILE A 144 13.03 -4.95 -4.05
CA ILE A 144 11.57 -4.87 -3.98
C ILE A 144 11.04 -3.95 -5.08
N THR A 145 11.70 -2.82 -5.39
CA THR A 145 11.21 -1.83 -6.36
C THR A 145 11.53 -2.12 -7.82
N VAL A 146 12.57 -2.91 -8.12
CA VAL A 146 13.02 -3.24 -9.49
C VAL A 146 11.93 -3.89 -10.37
N PRO A 147 11.11 -4.85 -9.88
CA PRO A 147 10.00 -5.40 -10.64
C PRO A 147 8.97 -4.35 -11.11
N PHE A 148 8.96 -3.17 -10.49
CA PHE A 148 7.93 -2.14 -10.70
C PHE A 148 8.41 -1.00 -11.63
N SER A 149 9.72 -0.81 -11.76
CA SER A 149 10.32 0.19 -12.66
C SER A 149 10.48 -0.32 -14.10
N THR A 150 10.44 -1.63 -14.31
CA THR A 150 10.56 -2.28 -15.64
C THR A 150 9.22 -2.51 -16.34
N THR A 151 8.10 -2.48 -15.60
CA THR A 151 6.76 -2.35 -16.16
C THR A 151 6.50 -0.89 -16.51
N GLY A 152 7.05 -0.43 -17.63
CA GLY A 152 6.80 0.92 -18.13
C GLY A 152 5.31 1.14 -18.42
N MET A 153 4.65 1.95 -17.59
CA MET A 153 3.56 2.85 -17.97
C MET A 153 3.34 3.86 -16.85
N GLY A 154 3.25 5.13 -17.23
CA GLY A 154 3.50 6.30 -16.39
C GLY A 154 2.68 6.40 -15.10
N CYS A 155 3.24 7.15 -14.15
CA CYS A 155 2.52 7.83 -13.10
C CYS A 155 1.30 8.56 -13.71
N TYR A 156 0.10 8.08 -13.43
CA TYR A 156 -1.14 8.82 -13.68
C TYR A 156 -1.97 8.86 -12.41
N LEU A 157 -1.74 9.92 -11.63
CA LEU A 157 -2.70 10.47 -10.67
C LEU A 157 -3.30 11.74 -11.27
N LYS A 158 -4.44 11.61 -11.96
CA LYS A 158 -5.53 12.60 -12.15
C LYS A 158 -6.50 12.06 -13.22
N CYS A 159 -7.81 12.22 -13.10
CA CYS A 159 -8.50 13.49 -12.83
C CYS A 159 -9.31 13.50 -11.53
#